data_AF-A0A4Z0RC03-F1
#
_entry.id   AF-A0A4Z0RC03-F1
#
_cell.length_a   1.000
_cell.length_b   1.000
_cell.length_c   1.000
_cell.angle_alpha   90.00
_cell.angle_beta   90.00
_cell.angle_gamma   90.00
#
_symmetry.space_group_name_H-M   'P 1'
#
loop_
_entity.id
_entity.type
_entity.pdbx_description
1 polymer ?
#
loop_
_entity_poly.entity_id
_entity_poly.type
_entity_poly.pdbx_seq_one_letter_code
_entity_poly.pdbx_strand_id
1 'polypeptide(L)'
;MINSKGKIITAVIWIALILISYYFLLIPINIQSVSLWVYFSSMLLLGAVLFILPNVSVGKKITLKQKVKVSSYLLTASVLIFAAVGIMVIYSMPIFHAQRYATLIEKQEGNFTEDVAEITFEQVPTVDRDTAQRLGDRKMGEIVELVSQFRVAADYTQINYKQKPVRVSPLEYAGFFKWLNNSKAGIPNYIMVDMINGAVTLEKPKQNIMYSESERFGSNVKRYLRFNYLTDILGDFSFEVDDQGTPYWIVSVHENKIGLFGGTDVKEVIMLNASTGEHQKIKIEDVPTWVDRVYESELLLEQVNYNGKYQGGFLNSIFSQQGVLATTDGYNYLAINDDVYLYTGITSVVRDESNIGFILVNQRTKVATFYSIPSAEEYSAMDSAKGAVQEKGYVSTFPILLNINGKPTYFMSLKDNAGLIKMYALVDAEDYQKVITGVTVQETVEKFTNNGTATTVKDPQELKEQFEVKAKITDIKNVVIEGNTYFYILLEGQTDVFTANISKSEKLPFLKIGDEIRVKFVEDKETLNSIVNLL
;
A
#
# COMPACT_ATOMS: atom_id res chain seq x y z
N MET A 1 -35.78 7.31 56.25
CA MET A 1 -34.71 6.36 55.83
C MET A 1 -35.09 5.50 54.61
N ILE A 2 -36.11 5.90 53.83
CA ILE A 2 -36.53 5.13 52.65
C ILE A 2 -35.75 5.72 51.44
N ASN A 3 -35.08 4.86 50.67
CA ASN A 3 -34.41 5.11 49.38
C ASN A 3 -32.93 5.54 49.31
N SER A 4 -32.14 5.55 50.39
CA SER A 4 -30.67 5.79 50.28
C SER A 4 -29.93 4.57 49.70
N LYS A 5 -30.25 3.36 50.17
CA LYS A 5 -29.63 2.12 49.71
C LYS A 5 -29.85 1.87 48.21
N GLY A 6 -31.05 2.11 47.68
CA GLY A 6 -31.37 1.96 46.26
C GLY A 6 -30.56 2.90 45.36
N LYS A 7 -30.39 4.17 45.76
CA LYS A 7 -29.57 5.13 45.02
C LYS A 7 -28.09 4.78 45.01
N ILE A 8 -27.58 4.23 46.13
CA ILE A 8 -26.20 3.74 46.21
C ILE A 8 -26.00 2.56 45.26
N ILE A 9 -26.93 1.61 45.22
CA ILE A 9 -26.87 0.46 44.30
C ILE A 9 -26.89 0.94 42.84
N THR A 10 -27.79 1.87 42.47
CA THR A 10 -27.82 2.45 41.12
C THR A 10 -26.51 3.15 40.76
N ALA A 11 -25.92 3.91 41.69
CA ALA A 11 -24.63 4.56 41.49
C ALA A 11 -23.49 3.55 41.28
N VAL A 12 -23.46 2.47 42.06
CA VAL A 12 -22.48 1.38 41.92
C VAL A 12 -22.62 0.69 40.56
N ILE A 13 -23.84 0.39 40.13
CA ILE A 13 -24.10 -0.20 38.80
C ILE A 13 -23.62 0.75 37.69
N TRP A 14 -23.92 2.05 37.82
CA TRP A 14 -23.50 3.04 36.83
C TRP A 14 -21.97 3.16 36.73
N ILE A 15 -21.27 3.22 37.87
CA ILE A 15 -19.79 3.23 37.90
C ILE A 15 -19.23 1.94 37.31
N ALA A 16 -19.80 0.78 37.66
CA ALA A 16 -19.38 -0.49 37.09
C ALA A 16 -19.55 -0.51 35.56
N LEU A 17 -20.67 0.01 35.04
CA LEU A 17 -20.89 0.13 33.58
C LEU A 17 -19.86 1.05 32.92
N ILE A 18 -19.50 2.18 33.55
CA ILE A 18 -18.45 3.07 33.03
C ILE A 18 -17.11 2.35 32.98
N LEU A 19 -16.72 1.64 34.05
CA LEU A 19 -15.43 0.94 34.10
C LEU A 19 -15.38 -0.23 33.10
N ILE A 20 -16.45 -1.02 33.03
CA ILE A 20 -16.55 -2.15 32.11
C ILE A 20 -16.56 -1.65 30.65
N SER A 21 -17.37 -0.64 30.33
CA SER A 21 -17.42 -0.13 28.95
C SER A 21 -16.11 0.56 28.54
N TYR A 22 -15.45 1.31 29.43
CA TYR A 22 -14.14 1.89 29.16
C TYR A 22 -13.10 0.82 28.82
N TYR A 23 -13.09 -0.29 29.56
CA TYR A 23 -12.17 -1.42 29.34
C TYR A 23 -12.31 -2.06 27.94
N PHE A 24 -13.50 -2.01 27.34
CA PHE A 24 -13.75 -2.57 26.01
C PHE A 24 -13.67 -1.53 24.89
N LEU A 25 -14.11 -0.29 25.13
CA LEU A 25 -14.15 0.77 24.12
C LEU A 25 -12.80 1.47 23.91
N LEU A 26 -11.89 1.38 24.89
CA LEU A 26 -10.50 1.89 24.79
C LEU A 26 -10.41 3.36 24.34
N ILE A 27 -11.29 4.19 24.88
CA ILE A 27 -11.43 5.59 24.46
C ILE A 27 -10.27 6.43 25.01
N PRO A 28 -9.61 7.27 24.19
CA PRO A 28 -8.58 8.18 24.68
C PRO A 28 -9.17 9.21 25.63
N ILE A 29 -8.53 9.42 26.78
CA ILE A 29 -8.85 10.48 27.73
C ILE A 29 -8.16 11.77 27.26
N ASN A 30 -8.55 12.23 26.07
CA ASN A 30 -8.03 13.44 25.44
C ASN A 30 -9.16 14.41 25.10
N ILE A 31 -9.00 15.69 25.45
CA ILE A 31 -9.99 16.73 25.14
C ILE A 31 -10.17 16.97 23.63
N GLN A 32 -9.18 16.64 22.81
CA GLN A 32 -9.24 16.71 21.35
C GLN A 32 -9.93 15.47 20.74
N SER A 33 -10.29 14.47 21.54
CA SER A 33 -11.00 13.30 21.04
C SER A 33 -12.51 13.51 21.06
N VAL A 34 -13.14 13.47 19.89
CA VAL A 34 -14.61 13.50 19.77
C VAL A 34 -15.22 12.29 20.48
N SER A 35 -14.59 11.10 20.39
CA SER A 35 -15.10 9.88 21.00
C SER A 35 -15.13 9.96 22.53
N LEU A 36 -14.19 10.68 23.16
CA LEU A 36 -14.25 10.96 24.61
C LEU A 36 -15.53 11.69 24.99
N TRP A 37 -15.86 12.77 24.29
CA TRP A 37 -17.01 13.59 24.64
C TRP A 37 -18.34 12.90 24.34
N VAL A 38 -18.41 12.17 23.22
CA VAL A 38 -19.58 11.34 22.88
C VAL A 38 -19.78 10.26 23.94
N TYR A 39 -18.70 9.59 24.36
CA TYR A 39 -18.76 8.60 25.42
C TYR A 39 -19.16 9.20 26.77
N PHE A 40 -18.54 10.31 27.17
CA PHE A 40 -18.87 10.97 28.42
C PHE A 40 -20.34 11.44 28.44
N SER A 41 -20.82 12.05 27.34
CA SER A 41 -22.22 12.45 27.22
C SER A 41 -23.17 11.26 27.26
N SER A 42 -22.86 10.16 26.55
CA SER A 42 -23.68 8.94 26.58
C SER A 42 -23.69 8.26 27.96
N MET A 43 -22.58 8.28 28.70
CA MET A 43 -22.52 7.76 30.08
C MET A 43 -23.34 8.60 31.05
N LEU A 44 -23.38 9.93 30.88
CA LEU A 44 -24.27 10.82 31.66
C LEU A 44 -25.74 10.56 31.34
N LEU A 45 -26.08 10.39 30.06
CA LEU A 45 -27.44 10.05 29.63
C LEU A 45 -27.87 8.69 30.20
N LEU A 46 -27.00 7.67 30.12
CA LEU A 46 -27.24 6.36 30.71
C LEU A 46 -27.47 6.46 32.22
N GLY A 47 -26.66 7.26 32.92
CA GLY A 47 -26.86 7.55 34.34
C GLY A 47 -28.23 8.17 34.60
N ALA A 48 -28.63 9.19 33.83
CA ALA A 48 -29.95 9.82 33.95
C ALA A 48 -31.09 8.81 33.83
N VAL A 49 -31.02 7.90 32.85
CA VAL A 49 -32.00 6.83 32.64
C VAL A 49 -32.03 5.86 33.83
N LEU A 50 -30.86 5.40 34.29
CA LEU A 50 -30.74 4.46 35.42
C LEU A 50 -31.36 5.03 36.71
N PHE A 51 -31.23 6.33 36.97
CA PHE A 51 -31.84 6.98 38.13
C PHE A 51 -33.35 7.24 38.00
N ILE A 52 -33.91 7.17 36.78
CA ILE A 52 -35.36 7.28 36.53
C ILE A 52 -36.04 5.91 36.67
N LEU A 53 -35.44 4.84 36.14
CA LEU A 53 -36.04 3.49 36.04
C LEU A 53 -36.68 2.95 37.34
N PRO A 54 -36.04 3.02 38.53
CA PRO A 54 -36.64 2.52 39.77
C PRO A 54 -37.95 3.22 40.17
N ASN A 55 -38.18 4.45 39.69
CA ASN A 55 -39.40 5.21 39.99
C ASN A 55 -40.56 4.85 39.04
N VAL A 56 -40.29 4.15 37.93
CA VAL A 56 -41.29 3.76 36.93
C VAL A 56 -41.88 2.37 37.25
N SER A 57 -41.08 1.43 37.76
CA SER A 57 -41.55 0.08 38.13
C SER A 57 -42.39 0.03 39.42
N VAL A 58 -42.28 1.04 40.29
CA VAL A 58 -43.14 1.15 41.49
C VAL A 58 -44.33 2.01 41.09
N GLY A 59 -45.46 1.39 40.72
CA GLY A 59 -46.66 1.98 40.10
C GLY A 59 -47.36 3.16 40.81
N LYS A 60 -46.62 4.20 41.18
CA LYS A 60 -47.12 5.52 41.51
C LYS A 60 -47.37 6.22 40.19
N LYS A 61 -48.61 6.71 39.99
CA LYS A 61 -48.94 7.71 38.95
C LYS A 61 -47.78 8.69 38.87
N ILE A 62 -47.12 8.75 37.72
CA ILE A 62 -46.02 9.68 37.43
C ILE A 62 -46.59 11.09 37.55
N THR A 63 -46.64 11.60 38.77
CA THR A 63 -46.89 12.99 39.05
C THR A 63 -45.54 13.64 38.83
N LEU A 64 -45.43 14.37 37.71
CA LEU A 64 -44.26 15.11 37.23
C LEU A 64 -43.61 16.07 38.26
N LYS A 65 -44.11 16.11 39.51
CA LYS A 65 -43.69 17.00 40.60
C LYS A 65 -42.75 16.36 41.62
N GLN A 66 -42.34 15.09 41.48
CA GLN A 66 -41.33 14.50 42.37
C GLN A 66 -39.89 14.80 41.91
N LYS A 67 -39.15 15.52 42.75
CA LYS A 67 -37.77 16.02 42.57
C LYS A 67 -36.76 14.90 42.27
N VAL A 68 -36.63 14.48 41.01
CA VAL A 68 -35.48 13.70 40.53
C VAL A 68 -34.36 14.66 40.12
N LYS A 69 -33.84 15.42 41.10
CA LYS A 69 -32.79 16.45 40.86
C LYS A 69 -31.58 15.88 40.12
N VAL A 70 -31.11 14.70 40.51
CA VAL A 70 -29.89 14.10 39.96
C VAL A 70 -30.06 13.72 38.49
N SER A 71 -31.14 13.03 38.10
CA SER A 71 -31.34 12.65 36.70
C SER A 71 -31.57 13.86 35.80
N SER A 72 -32.25 14.91 36.29
CA SER A 72 -32.40 16.15 35.53
C SER A 72 -31.06 16.86 35.32
N TYR A 73 -30.19 16.92 36.35
CA TYR A 73 -28.86 17.51 36.19
C TYR A 73 -27.99 16.70 35.20
N LEU A 74 -28.01 15.37 35.28
CA LEU A 74 -27.27 14.50 34.36
C LEU A 74 -27.76 14.65 32.92
N LEU A 75 -29.07 14.71 32.71
CA LEU A 75 -29.66 14.93 31.38
C LEU A 75 -29.30 16.31 30.82
N THR A 76 -29.47 17.37 31.62
CA THR A 76 -29.08 18.73 31.20
C THR A 76 -27.59 18.80 30.89
N ALA A 77 -26.73 18.21 31.72
CA ALA A 77 -25.28 18.17 31.46
C ALA A 77 -24.94 17.42 30.17
N SER A 78 -25.54 16.25 29.93
CA SER A 78 -25.35 15.47 28.70
C SER A 78 -25.74 16.30 27.45
N VAL A 79 -26.91 16.95 27.48
CA VAL A 79 -27.38 17.79 26.36
C VAL A 79 -26.46 18.99 26.14
N LEU A 80 -26.04 19.68 27.20
CA LEU A 80 -25.14 20.83 27.10
C LEU A 80 -23.77 20.44 26.54
N ILE A 81 -23.20 19.32 26.99
CA ILE A 81 -21.92 18.81 26.48
C ILE A 81 -22.07 18.43 25.01
N PHE A 82 -23.14 17.72 24.65
CA PHE A 82 -23.38 17.34 23.26
C PHE A 82 -23.52 18.57 22.35
N ALA A 83 -24.26 19.60 22.79
CA ALA A 83 -24.39 20.86 22.07
C ALA A 83 -23.04 21.60 21.94
N ALA A 84 -22.26 21.67 23.02
CA ALA A 84 -20.93 22.30 23.01
C ALA A 84 -19.96 21.58 22.06
N VAL A 85 -19.95 20.24 22.07
CA VAL A 85 -19.14 19.43 21.15
C VAL A 85 -19.57 19.67 19.71
N GLY A 86 -20.88 19.71 19.43
CA GLY A 86 -21.41 20.03 18.10
C GLY A 86 -20.94 21.38 17.59
N ILE A 87 -20.96 22.41 18.44
CA ILE A 87 -20.44 23.75 18.10
C ILE A 87 -18.93 23.69 17.80
N MET A 88 -18.15 22.98 18.63
CA MET A 88 -16.70 22.86 18.43
C MET A 88 -16.33 22.04 17.19
N VAL A 89 -17.12 21.03 16.83
CA VAL A 89 -16.97 20.28 15.57
C VAL A 89 -17.23 21.22 14.39
N ILE A 90 -18.33 21.97 14.41
CA ILE A 90 -18.66 22.94 13.36
C ILE A 90 -17.55 23.98 13.22
N TYR A 91 -17.08 24.55 14.34
CA TYR A 91 -15.99 25.52 14.33
C TYR A 91 -14.71 24.94 13.71
N SER A 92 -14.42 23.66 13.96
CA SER A 92 -13.22 23.01 13.44
C SER A 92 -13.28 22.71 11.93
N MET A 93 -14.44 22.86 11.27
CA MET A 93 -14.61 22.50 9.86
C MET A 93 -13.80 23.36 8.86
N PRO A 94 -13.51 22.82 7.66
CA PRO A 94 -12.80 23.56 6.60
C PRO A 94 -13.48 24.87 6.15
N ILE A 95 -14.80 25.03 6.33
CA ILE A 95 -15.51 26.27 5.98
C ILE A 95 -14.94 27.50 6.70
N PHE A 96 -14.46 27.34 7.93
CA PHE A 96 -13.86 28.41 8.72
C PHE A 96 -12.32 28.45 8.61
N HIS A 97 -11.70 27.34 8.18
CA HIS A 97 -10.26 27.13 8.31
C HIS A 97 -9.58 26.56 7.06
N ALA A 98 -10.15 26.78 5.86
CA ALA A 98 -9.67 26.20 4.60
C ALA A 98 -8.16 26.30 4.38
N GLN A 99 -7.56 27.47 4.60
CA GLN A 99 -6.12 27.66 4.41
C GLN A 99 -5.27 26.84 5.40
N ARG A 100 -5.74 26.67 6.63
CA ARG A 100 -5.06 25.86 7.64
C ARG A 100 -5.10 24.38 7.28
N TYR A 101 -6.24 23.93 6.73
CA TYR A 101 -6.36 22.58 6.19
C TYR A 101 -5.43 22.37 4.98
N ALA A 102 -5.36 23.35 4.08
CA ALA A 102 -4.49 23.27 2.90
C ALA A 102 -2.99 23.19 3.24
N THR A 103 -2.59 23.73 4.38
CA THR A 103 -1.20 23.80 4.85
C THR A 103 -0.82 22.68 5.81
N LEU A 104 -1.71 21.70 6.06
CA LEU A 104 -1.37 20.50 6.85
C LEU A 104 -0.29 19.66 6.17
N ILE A 105 -0.20 19.72 4.84
CA ILE A 105 0.88 19.15 4.06
C ILE A 105 1.32 20.17 3.03
N GLU A 106 2.63 20.38 2.92
CA GLU A 106 3.24 21.22 1.90
C GLU A 106 3.87 20.30 0.87
N LYS A 107 3.53 20.53 -0.41
CA LYS A 107 4.14 19.80 -1.52
C LYS A 107 5.22 20.66 -2.14
N GLN A 108 6.34 20.02 -2.48
CA GLN A 108 7.38 20.60 -3.32
C GLN A 108 7.27 20.05 -4.74
N GLU A 109 7.73 20.81 -5.72
CA GLU A 109 7.82 20.34 -7.11
C GLU A 109 9.10 19.51 -7.26
N GLY A 110 8.97 18.31 -7.83
CA GLY A 110 10.09 17.41 -8.12
C GLY A 110 10.34 17.25 -9.61
N ASN A 111 11.53 16.77 -9.96
CA ASN A 111 11.87 16.38 -11.32
C ASN A 111 11.87 14.86 -11.42
N PHE A 112 10.90 14.32 -12.16
CA PHE A 112 10.73 12.87 -12.28
C PHE A 112 11.97 12.13 -12.73
N THR A 113 12.68 12.67 -13.73
CA THR A 113 13.86 12.01 -14.30
C THR A 113 15.07 12.02 -13.37
N GLU A 114 15.12 12.96 -12.42
CA GLU A 114 16.23 13.10 -11.46
C GLU A 114 15.92 12.39 -10.14
N ASP A 115 14.68 12.52 -9.65
CA ASP A 115 14.27 12.06 -8.32
C ASP A 115 13.78 10.60 -8.31
N VAL A 116 13.15 10.15 -9.40
CA VAL A 116 12.76 8.75 -9.58
C VAL A 116 13.87 8.09 -10.38
N ALA A 117 14.81 7.48 -9.63
CA ALA A 117 15.88 6.68 -10.21
C ALA A 117 15.31 5.69 -11.23
N GLU A 118 16.04 5.48 -12.31
CA GLU A 118 15.72 4.43 -13.28
C GLU A 118 15.77 3.09 -12.55
N ILE A 119 14.59 2.54 -12.24
CA ILE A 119 14.46 1.32 -11.45
C ILE A 119 14.90 0.17 -12.34
N THR A 120 15.90 -0.59 -11.90
CA THR A 120 16.28 -1.81 -12.62
C THR A 120 15.16 -2.84 -12.51
N PHE A 121 15.02 -3.70 -13.51
CA PHE A 121 13.89 -4.64 -13.59
C PHE A 121 13.82 -5.58 -12.38
N GLU A 122 14.96 -5.83 -11.73
CA GLU A 122 15.08 -6.66 -10.52
C GLU A 122 14.61 -5.95 -9.24
N GLN A 123 14.24 -4.68 -9.29
CA GLN A 123 13.80 -3.90 -8.14
C GLN A 123 12.31 -3.51 -8.20
N VAL A 124 11.64 -3.82 -9.31
CA VAL A 124 10.22 -3.50 -9.51
C VAL A 124 9.36 -4.40 -8.62
N PRO A 125 8.55 -3.84 -7.70
CA PRO A 125 7.62 -4.64 -6.91
C PRO A 125 6.49 -5.17 -7.80
N THR A 126 6.40 -6.48 -7.91
CA THR A 126 5.41 -7.20 -8.72
C THR A 126 4.21 -7.66 -7.90
N VAL A 127 4.36 -7.78 -6.59
CA VAL A 127 3.35 -8.34 -5.70
C VAL A 127 2.60 -7.22 -5.01
N ASP A 128 1.28 -7.20 -5.14
CA ASP A 128 0.38 -6.33 -4.37
C ASP A 128 -0.11 -7.02 -3.08
N ARG A 129 -0.83 -6.28 -2.23
CA ARG A 129 -1.20 -6.75 -0.89
C ARG A 129 -2.04 -8.02 -0.96
N ASP A 130 -3.00 -8.08 -1.88
CA ASP A 130 -3.87 -9.24 -2.06
C ASP A 130 -3.10 -10.48 -2.51
N THR A 131 -2.13 -10.32 -3.42
CA THR A 131 -1.27 -11.44 -3.83
C THR A 131 -0.34 -11.86 -2.70
N ALA A 132 0.23 -10.92 -1.93
CA ALA A 132 1.03 -11.25 -0.75
C ALA A 132 0.22 -12.04 0.28
N GLN A 133 -1.04 -11.65 0.51
CA GLN A 133 -1.95 -12.38 1.41
C GLN A 133 -2.17 -13.83 0.96
N ARG A 134 -2.47 -14.03 -0.34
CA ARG A 134 -2.66 -15.39 -0.89
C ARG A 134 -1.39 -16.23 -0.80
N LEU A 135 -0.24 -15.63 -1.10
CA LEU A 135 1.05 -16.32 -1.02
C LEU A 135 1.38 -16.73 0.42
N GLY A 136 1.15 -15.84 1.39
CA GLY A 136 1.33 -16.13 2.81
C GLY A 136 0.37 -17.18 3.34
N ASP A 137 -0.92 -17.12 2.98
CA ASP A 137 -1.92 -18.13 3.35
C ASP A 137 -1.55 -19.52 2.81
N ARG A 138 -1.09 -19.58 1.54
CA ARG A 138 -0.59 -20.82 0.94
C ARG A 138 0.63 -21.35 1.69
N LYS A 139 1.60 -20.49 1.99
CA LYS A 139 2.81 -20.89 2.72
C LYS A 139 2.47 -21.40 4.11
N MET A 140 1.53 -20.75 4.79
CA MET A 140 1.03 -21.18 6.08
C MET A 140 0.39 -22.57 6.00
N GLY A 141 -0.42 -22.82 4.97
CA GLY A 141 -1.07 -24.11 4.70
C GLY A 141 -0.12 -25.30 4.53
N GLU A 142 1.12 -25.07 4.11
CA GLU A 142 2.16 -26.11 3.97
C GLU A 142 2.71 -26.59 5.33
N ILE A 143 2.55 -25.81 6.40
CA ILE A 143 3.21 -26.03 7.69
C ILE A 143 2.21 -26.65 8.68
N VAL A 144 2.06 -27.98 8.60
CA VAL A 144 1.07 -28.77 9.35
C VAL A 144 1.03 -28.45 10.84
N GLU A 145 2.19 -28.20 11.45
CA GLU A 145 2.31 -27.91 12.88
C GLU A 145 1.62 -26.59 13.30
N LEU A 146 1.56 -25.60 12.41
CA LEU A 146 1.06 -24.27 12.72
C LEU A 146 -0.39 -24.04 12.27
N VAL A 147 -0.84 -24.64 11.16
CA VAL A 147 -2.17 -24.41 10.55
C VAL A 147 -3.33 -24.65 11.53
N SER A 148 -3.17 -25.59 12.46
CA SER A 148 -4.22 -25.90 13.43
C SER A 148 -4.32 -24.89 14.58
N GLN A 149 -3.31 -24.06 14.78
CA GLN A 149 -3.18 -23.15 15.93
C GLN A 149 -3.27 -21.67 15.53
N PHE A 150 -2.72 -21.33 14.36
CA PHE A 150 -2.54 -19.97 13.89
C PHE A 150 -3.06 -19.80 12.45
N ARG A 151 -3.34 -18.55 12.09
CA ARG A 151 -3.62 -18.08 10.72
C ARG A 151 -2.80 -16.81 10.48
N VAL A 152 -2.60 -16.41 9.23
CA VAL A 152 -1.88 -15.17 8.94
C VAL A 152 -2.83 -13.98 9.12
N ALA A 153 -2.37 -12.92 9.77
CA ALA A 153 -3.17 -11.71 9.91
C ALA A 153 -3.24 -10.94 8.58
N ALA A 154 -4.23 -10.06 8.46
CA ALA A 154 -4.49 -9.33 7.21
C ALA A 154 -3.60 -8.08 7.04
N ASP A 155 -2.66 -7.82 7.95
CA ASP A 155 -1.84 -6.61 8.02
C ASP A 155 -1.06 -6.38 6.72
N TYR A 156 -0.11 -7.29 6.41
CA TYR A 156 0.77 -7.22 5.23
C TYR A 156 1.32 -5.79 5.00
N THR A 157 1.84 -5.19 6.07
CA THR A 157 2.48 -3.87 6.02
C THR A 157 3.67 -3.92 5.08
N GLN A 158 3.74 -2.98 4.16
CA GLN A 158 4.93 -2.80 3.33
C GLN A 158 5.99 -2.04 4.12
N ILE A 159 7.15 -2.66 4.24
CA ILE A 159 8.35 -2.10 4.85
C ILE A 159 9.52 -2.33 3.91
N ASN A 160 10.62 -1.68 4.20
CA ASN A 160 11.88 -1.98 3.59
C ASN A 160 12.79 -2.68 4.59
N TYR A 161 13.14 -3.92 4.29
CA TYR A 161 13.96 -4.75 5.15
C TYR A 161 15.27 -5.06 4.44
N LYS A 162 16.38 -4.52 4.94
CA LYS A 162 17.72 -4.69 4.35
C LYS A 162 17.76 -4.27 2.88
N GLN A 163 17.24 -3.08 2.58
CA GLN A 163 17.17 -2.50 1.23
C GLN A 163 16.33 -3.32 0.22
N LYS A 164 15.41 -4.16 0.71
CA LYS A 164 14.45 -4.87 -0.11
C LYS A 164 13.02 -4.55 0.31
N PRO A 165 12.13 -4.19 -0.64
CA PRO A 165 10.72 -4.02 -0.34
C PRO A 165 10.11 -5.38 0.00
N VAL A 166 9.57 -5.49 1.22
CA VAL A 166 8.89 -6.68 1.70
C VAL A 166 7.55 -6.31 2.32
N ARG A 167 6.61 -7.26 2.33
CA ARG A 167 5.43 -7.18 3.19
C ARG A 167 5.56 -8.10 4.38
N VAL A 168 5.31 -7.58 5.57
CA VAL A 168 5.32 -8.35 6.81
C VAL A 168 3.93 -8.46 7.40
N SER A 169 3.60 -9.64 7.94
CA SER A 169 2.34 -9.87 8.63
C SER A 169 2.56 -10.80 9.83
N PRO A 170 2.06 -10.46 11.03
CA PRO A 170 2.13 -11.38 12.16
C PRO A 170 1.18 -12.56 11.92
N LEU A 171 1.45 -13.68 12.58
CA LEU A 171 0.41 -14.68 12.73
C LEU A 171 -0.57 -14.26 13.83
N GLU A 172 -1.79 -14.78 13.76
CA GLU A 172 -2.81 -14.61 14.78
C GLU A 172 -3.39 -15.96 15.20
N TYR A 173 -3.91 -16.05 16.42
CA TYR A 173 -4.56 -17.26 16.90
C TYR A 173 -5.82 -17.57 16.08
N ALA A 174 -5.96 -18.81 15.61
CA ALA A 174 -7.10 -19.22 14.80
C ALA A 174 -8.46 -19.21 15.57
N GLY A 175 -8.44 -19.05 16.90
CA GLY A 175 -9.66 -18.93 17.70
C GLY A 175 -9.40 -18.82 19.20
N PHE A 176 -10.48 -18.69 19.99
CA PHE A 176 -10.39 -18.50 21.45
C PHE A 176 -9.65 -19.63 22.17
N PHE A 177 -9.98 -20.89 21.90
CA PHE A 177 -9.32 -22.03 22.54
C PHE A 177 -7.86 -22.18 22.12
N LYS A 178 -7.54 -21.77 20.88
CA LYS A 178 -6.16 -21.75 20.37
C LYS A 178 -5.33 -20.69 21.07
N TRP A 179 -5.90 -19.49 21.26
CA TRP A 179 -5.31 -18.47 22.12
C TRP A 179 -5.11 -18.97 23.55
N LEU A 180 -6.11 -19.59 24.18
CA LEU A 180 -6.00 -20.05 25.57
C LEU A 180 -4.84 -21.05 25.76
N ASN A 181 -4.67 -21.98 24.81
CA ASN A 181 -3.61 -23.00 24.87
C ASN A 181 -2.22 -22.45 24.56
N ASN A 182 -2.12 -21.42 23.72
CA ASN A 182 -0.82 -20.93 23.20
C ASN A 182 -0.39 -19.57 23.78
N SER A 183 -1.26 -18.81 24.43
CA SER A 183 -0.99 -17.45 24.95
C SER A 183 0.23 -17.35 25.87
N LYS A 184 0.58 -18.40 26.61
CA LYS A 184 1.79 -18.44 27.44
C LYS A 184 3.08 -18.59 26.63
N ALA A 185 2.99 -19.28 25.49
CA ALA A 185 4.11 -19.45 24.57
C ALA A 185 4.21 -18.27 23.58
N GLY A 186 3.10 -17.60 23.29
CA GLY A 186 3.02 -16.53 22.30
C GLY A 186 2.95 -17.05 20.87
N ILE A 187 2.96 -16.11 19.93
CA ILE A 187 2.98 -16.37 18.50
C ILE A 187 4.43 -16.61 18.05
N PRO A 188 4.76 -17.78 17.47
CA PRO A 188 6.15 -18.19 17.27
C PRO A 188 6.81 -17.60 16.02
N ASN A 189 6.03 -17.07 15.08
CA ASN A 189 6.51 -16.70 13.76
C ASN A 189 5.71 -15.51 13.18
N TYR A 190 6.26 -14.90 12.15
CA TYR A 190 5.56 -13.96 11.28
C TYR A 190 5.90 -14.28 9.81
N ILE A 191 5.05 -13.82 8.90
CA ILE A 191 5.24 -13.99 7.45
C ILE A 191 5.98 -12.77 6.90
N MET A 192 6.94 -13.02 6.02
CA MET A 192 7.58 -12.01 5.19
C MET A 192 7.43 -12.42 3.72
N VAL A 193 6.99 -11.48 2.88
CA VAL A 193 6.82 -11.69 1.43
C VAL A 193 7.70 -10.70 0.70
N ASP A 194 8.62 -11.21 -0.12
CA ASP A 194 9.43 -10.41 -1.03
C ASP A 194 8.52 -9.83 -2.13
N MET A 195 8.54 -8.50 -2.31
CA MET A 195 7.64 -7.83 -3.24
C MET A 195 8.07 -7.95 -4.70
N ILE A 196 9.31 -8.32 -4.98
CA ILE A 196 9.87 -8.42 -6.33
C ILE A 196 9.59 -9.81 -6.91
N ASN A 197 9.89 -10.88 -6.16
CA ASN A 197 9.78 -12.25 -6.66
C ASN A 197 8.63 -13.07 -6.02
N GLY A 198 7.95 -12.53 -5.00
CA GLY A 198 6.86 -13.22 -4.30
C GLY A 198 7.31 -14.41 -3.43
N ALA A 199 8.60 -14.53 -3.13
CA ALA A 199 9.09 -15.51 -2.18
C ALA A 199 8.51 -15.22 -0.79
N VAL A 200 8.00 -16.27 -0.15
CA VAL A 200 7.43 -16.18 1.20
C VAL A 200 8.32 -16.92 2.17
N THR A 201 8.76 -16.22 3.22
CA THR A 201 9.45 -16.83 4.35
C THR A 201 8.59 -16.76 5.60
N LEU A 202 8.67 -17.82 6.40
CA LEU A 202 8.12 -17.84 7.74
C LEU A 202 9.27 -17.59 8.71
N GLU A 203 9.41 -16.35 9.14
CA GLU A 203 10.50 -15.93 9.99
C GLU A 203 10.21 -16.27 11.45
N LYS A 204 11.26 -16.66 12.17
CA LYS A 204 11.19 -16.94 13.60
C LYS A 204 11.92 -15.84 14.37
N PRO A 205 11.22 -14.95 15.09
CA PRO A 205 11.87 -13.96 15.92
C PRO A 205 12.65 -14.64 17.06
N LYS A 206 13.65 -13.95 17.62
CA LYS A 206 14.45 -14.45 18.76
C LYS A 206 13.59 -14.80 19.97
N GLN A 207 12.52 -14.04 20.17
CA GLN A 207 11.51 -14.26 21.19
C GLN A 207 10.13 -14.22 20.53
N ASN A 208 9.24 -15.12 20.95
CA ASN A 208 7.87 -15.18 20.42
C ASN A 208 7.13 -13.86 20.66
N ILE A 209 6.20 -13.55 19.78
CA ILE A 209 5.34 -12.35 19.88
C ILE A 209 4.32 -12.59 21.00
N MET A 210 4.39 -11.79 22.05
CA MET A 210 3.52 -11.87 23.24
C MET A 210 2.44 -10.80 23.24
N TYR A 211 2.60 -9.76 22.41
CA TYR A 211 1.68 -8.64 22.25
C TYR A 211 1.25 -8.54 20.79
N SER A 212 -0.03 -8.76 20.52
CA SER A 212 -0.58 -8.68 19.16
C SER A 212 -2.04 -8.21 19.18
N GLU A 213 -2.61 -7.96 18.01
CA GLU A 213 -4.04 -7.65 17.89
C GLU A 213 -4.93 -8.85 18.26
N SER A 214 -4.44 -10.07 18.06
CA SER A 214 -5.19 -11.32 18.32
C SER A 214 -5.12 -11.79 19.78
N GLU A 215 -4.21 -11.20 20.57
CA GLU A 215 -4.14 -11.40 22.00
C GLU A 215 -5.39 -10.87 22.72
N ARG A 216 -5.62 -11.36 23.94
CA ARG A 216 -6.76 -10.92 24.78
C ARG A 216 -6.27 -10.27 26.06
N PHE A 217 -7.19 -9.53 26.68
CA PHE A 217 -6.95 -8.81 27.94
C PHE A 217 -5.67 -7.95 27.88
N GLY A 218 -4.80 -8.02 28.89
CA GLY A 218 -3.63 -7.16 29.02
C GLY A 218 -2.59 -7.29 27.91
N SER A 219 -2.56 -8.43 27.20
CA SER A 219 -1.61 -8.67 26.10
C SER A 219 -2.12 -8.19 24.74
N ASN A 220 -3.40 -7.82 24.64
CA ASN A 220 -3.94 -7.23 23.42
C ASN A 220 -3.28 -5.87 23.18
N VAL A 221 -2.61 -5.69 22.04
CA VAL A 221 -1.76 -4.52 21.77
C VAL A 221 -2.50 -3.19 21.92
N LYS A 222 -3.73 -3.10 21.39
CA LYS A 222 -4.58 -1.90 21.47
C LYS A 222 -4.92 -1.55 22.92
N ARG A 223 -5.28 -2.57 23.71
CA ARG A 223 -5.58 -2.41 25.13
C ARG A 223 -4.33 -2.06 25.94
N TYR A 224 -3.24 -2.78 25.70
CA TYR A 224 -1.98 -2.61 26.40
C TYR A 224 -1.47 -1.17 26.25
N LEU A 225 -1.41 -0.66 25.01
CA LEU A 225 -1.00 0.72 24.79
C LEU A 225 -2.01 1.73 25.31
N ARG A 226 -3.33 1.49 25.18
CA ARG A 226 -4.34 2.40 25.75
C ARG A 226 -4.15 2.61 27.25
N PHE A 227 -3.88 1.55 28.03
CA PHE A 227 -3.70 1.68 29.48
C PHE A 227 -2.35 2.30 29.89
N ASN A 228 -1.31 2.18 29.06
CA ASN A 228 -0.03 2.86 29.28
C ASN A 228 -0.04 4.32 28.81
N TYR A 229 -0.86 4.65 27.80
CA TYR A 229 -0.98 5.97 27.17
C TYR A 229 -2.44 6.44 27.15
N LEU A 230 -2.99 6.67 28.36
CA LEU A 230 -4.41 6.98 28.55
C LEU A 230 -4.89 8.22 27.80
N THR A 231 -4.04 9.25 27.70
CA THR A 231 -4.38 10.57 27.13
C THR A 231 -4.02 10.72 25.66
N ASP A 232 -3.29 9.78 25.08
CA ASP A 232 -2.83 9.89 23.69
C ASP A 232 -3.89 9.36 22.72
N ILE A 233 -4.09 10.05 21.59
CA ILE A 233 -4.98 9.58 20.51
C ILE A 233 -4.14 8.65 19.65
N LEU A 234 -4.36 7.34 19.78
CA LEU A 234 -3.59 6.32 19.06
C LEU A 234 -4.21 6.17 17.67
N GLY A 235 -3.40 6.26 16.63
CA GLY A 235 -3.80 5.97 15.25
C GLY A 235 -3.73 4.48 14.92
N ASP A 236 -3.31 4.17 13.70
CA ASP A 236 -3.22 2.79 13.24
C ASP A 236 -2.00 2.06 13.84
N PHE A 237 -2.14 0.75 13.97
CA PHE A 237 -1.11 -0.14 14.48
C PHE A 237 -0.43 -0.80 13.28
N SER A 238 0.80 -0.39 12.99
CA SER A 238 1.61 -0.95 11.91
C SER A 238 2.53 -2.03 12.47
N PHE A 239 2.38 -3.28 12.01
CA PHE A 239 3.34 -4.33 12.31
C PHE A 239 4.57 -4.16 11.42
N GLU A 240 5.74 -3.98 12.02
CA GLU A 240 7.01 -3.80 11.32
C GLU A 240 8.10 -4.66 11.96
N VAL A 241 9.23 -4.77 11.27
CA VAL A 241 10.35 -5.62 11.70
C VAL A 241 11.63 -4.82 11.52
N ASP A 242 12.45 -4.76 12.58
CA ASP A 242 13.77 -4.11 12.49
C ASP A 242 14.76 -4.91 11.64
N ASP A 243 15.93 -4.35 11.36
CA ASP A 243 16.99 -5.02 10.58
C ASP A 243 17.49 -6.35 11.19
N GLN A 244 17.20 -6.59 12.48
CA GLN A 244 17.58 -7.79 13.22
C GLN A 244 16.49 -8.87 13.19
N GLY A 245 15.34 -8.63 12.57
CA GLY A 245 14.20 -9.55 12.55
C GLY A 245 13.34 -9.47 13.82
N THR A 246 13.47 -8.39 14.60
CA THR A 246 12.69 -8.17 15.82
C THR A 246 11.35 -7.52 15.46
N PRO A 247 10.21 -8.09 15.88
CA PRO A 247 8.90 -7.55 15.55
C PRO A 247 8.51 -6.38 16.47
N TYR A 248 7.98 -5.32 15.87
CA TYR A 248 7.49 -4.13 16.53
C TYR A 248 6.08 -3.77 16.07
N TRP A 249 5.33 -3.15 16.97
CA TRP A 249 4.15 -2.37 16.63
C TRP A 249 4.54 -0.89 16.64
N ILE A 250 4.42 -0.25 15.48
CA ILE A 250 4.62 1.17 15.28
C ILE A 250 3.24 1.82 15.29
N VAL A 251 3.02 2.73 16.24
CA VAL A 251 1.71 3.35 16.46
C VAL A 251 1.86 4.85 16.47
N SER A 252 1.22 5.50 15.51
CA SER A 252 1.18 6.96 15.45
C SER A 252 0.40 7.52 16.65
N VAL A 253 0.82 8.68 17.14
CA VAL A 253 0.06 9.46 18.11
C VAL A 253 -0.46 10.71 17.44
N HIS A 254 -1.77 10.79 17.29
CA HIS A 254 -2.45 11.88 16.64
C HIS A 254 -2.61 13.11 17.55
N GLU A 255 -2.66 14.26 16.91
CA GLU A 255 -3.09 15.54 17.47
C GLU A 255 -3.97 16.28 16.46
N ASN A 256 -4.88 17.13 16.94
CA ASN A 256 -5.68 18.00 16.08
C ASN A 256 -5.07 19.41 16.05
N LYS A 257 -4.68 19.87 14.85
CA LYS A 257 -4.05 21.19 14.66
C LYS A 257 -5.06 22.33 14.53
N ILE A 258 -6.32 22.05 14.16
CA ILE A 258 -7.32 23.07 13.79
C ILE A 258 -8.55 22.96 14.71
N GLY A 259 -8.82 24.02 15.46
CA GLY A 259 -9.87 24.00 16.48
C GLY A 259 -9.57 22.96 17.55
N LEU A 260 -10.60 22.25 18.01
CA LEU A 260 -10.44 21.15 18.98
C LEU A 260 -10.42 19.76 18.30
N PHE A 261 -11.02 19.65 17.11
CA PHE A 261 -11.32 18.37 16.48
C PHE A 261 -10.90 18.26 15.00
N GLY A 262 -10.29 19.29 14.43
CA GLY A 262 -9.95 19.35 13.01
C GLY A 262 -8.45 19.28 12.75
N GLY A 263 -8.11 18.92 11.51
CA GLY A 263 -6.73 18.88 11.02
C GLY A 263 -5.87 17.88 11.80
N THR A 264 -6.29 16.62 11.79
CA THR A 264 -5.53 15.50 12.35
C THR A 264 -4.12 15.48 11.76
N ASP A 265 -3.12 15.32 12.62
CA ASP A 265 -1.72 15.14 12.24
C ASP A 265 -1.01 14.24 13.27
N VAL A 266 0.21 13.80 12.97
CA VAL A 266 1.00 12.94 13.88
C VAL A 266 2.02 13.79 14.64
N LYS A 267 2.01 13.68 15.97
CA LYS A 267 2.96 14.38 16.86
C LYS A 267 4.15 13.53 17.30
N GLU A 268 3.91 12.26 17.54
CA GLU A 268 4.82 11.32 18.19
C GLU A 268 4.51 9.91 17.66
N VAL A 269 5.43 8.97 17.84
CA VAL A 269 5.26 7.56 17.52
C VAL A 269 5.54 6.74 18.77
N ILE A 270 4.70 5.75 19.04
CA ILE A 270 4.95 4.74 20.05
C ILE A 270 5.50 3.51 19.34
N MET A 271 6.74 3.15 19.66
CA MET A 271 7.32 1.86 19.29
C MET A 271 7.14 0.89 20.44
N LEU A 272 6.50 -0.24 20.16
CA LEU A 272 6.30 -1.33 21.11
C LEU A 272 6.97 -2.60 20.57
N ASN A 273 7.92 -3.15 21.31
CA ASN A 273 8.49 -4.46 21.01
C ASN A 273 7.40 -5.53 21.23
N ALA A 274 7.03 -6.24 20.16
CA ALA A 274 5.90 -7.17 20.18
C ALA A 274 6.19 -8.44 21.01
N SER A 275 7.47 -8.73 21.28
CA SER A 275 7.89 -9.89 22.07
C SER A 275 8.02 -9.57 23.57
N THR A 276 8.64 -8.44 23.94
CA THR A 276 8.91 -8.09 25.34
C THR A 276 7.84 -7.23 25.99
N GLY A 277 7.08 -6.46 25.20
CA GLY A 277 6.14 -5.47 25.72
C GLY A 277 6.78 -4.15 26.13
N GLU A 278 8.10 -4.00 25.93
CA GLU A 278 8.80 -2.74 26.13
C GLU A 278 8.33 -1.72 25.09
N HIS A 279 7.97 -0.53 25.54
CA HIS A 279 7.52 0.54 24.67
C HIS A 279 8.21 1.85 24.95
N GLN A 280 8.43 2.62 23.90
CA GLN A 280 8.96 3.96 23.97
C GLN A 280 8.13 4.89 23.10
N LYS A 281 7.88 6.11 23.59
CA LYS A 281 7.26 7.18 22.82
C LYS A 281 8.35 8.12 22.33
N ILE A 282 8.43 8.29 21.02
CA ILE A 282 9.50 8.95 20.31
C ILE A 282 8.89 10.10 19.51
N LYS A 283 9.61 11.22 19.42
CA LYS A 283 9.23 12.30 18.51
C LYS A 283 9.57 11.93 17.07
N ILE A 284 8.85 12.52 16.10
CA ILE A 284 9.04 12.23 14.67
C ILE A 284 10.50 12.38 14.23
N GLU A 285 11.19 13.42 14.73
CA GLU A 285 12.60 13.72 14.44
C GLU A 285 13.60 12.65 14.93
N ASP A 286 13.23 11.88 15.96
CA ASP A 286 14.07 10.88 16.60
C ASP A 286 13.70 9.43 16.18
N VAL A 287 12.74 9.27 15.26
CA VAL A 287 12.30 7.95 14.78
C VAL A 287 13.43 7.27 14.02
N PRO A 288 13.78 6.00 14.36
CA PRO A 288 14.82 5.25 13.64
C PRO A 288 14.51 5.12 12.14
N THR A 289 15.55 5.09 11.31
CA THR A 289 15.40 5.06 9.85
C THR A 289 14.77 3.78 9.31
N TRP A 290 14.83 2.67 10.05
CA TRP A 290 14.20 1.40 9.64
C TRP A 290 12.67 1.42 9.79
N VAL A 291 12.11 2.39 10.51
CA VAL A 291 10.64 2.50 10.72
C VAL A 291 10.02 3.19 9.52
N ASP A 292 9.23 2.47 8.73
CA ASP A 292 8.73 3.02 7.47
C ASP A 292 7.43 3.79 7.63
N ARG A 293 6.49 3.28 8.45
CA ARG A 293 5.11 3.77 8.46
C ARG A 293 4.79 4.54 9.74
N VAL A 294 5.27 5.78 9.81
CA VAL A 294 4.93 6.75 10.86
C VAL A 294 3.57 7.41 10.60
N TYR A 295 3.32 7.79 9.36
CA TYR A 295 2.10 8.44 8.90
C TYR A 295 1.23 7.45 8.13
N GLU A 296 -0.05 7.34 8.50
CA GLU A 296 -0.97 6.45 7.79
C GLU A 296 -1.28 6.94 6.38
N SER A 297 -1.39 6.00 5.43
CA SER A 297 -1.74 6.30 4.03
C SER A 297 -3.03 7.12 3.93
N GLU A 298 -4.08 6.74 4.65
CA GLU A 298 -5.37 7.44 4.65
C GLU A 298 -5.26 8.87 5.18
N LEU A 299 -4.44 9.09 6.23
CA LEU A 299 -4.20 10.42 6.78
C LEU A 299 -3.44 11.30 5.77
N LEU A 300 -2.43 10.75 5.10
CA LEU A 300 -1.66 11.46 4.08
C LEU A 300 -2.55 11.82 2.88
N LEU A 301 -3.38 10.88 2.39
CA LEU A 301 -4.34 11.14 1.30
C LEU A 301 -5.35 12.21 1.68
N GLU A 302 -5.87 12.19 2.90
CA GLU A 302 -6.79 13.21 3.40
C GLU A 302 -6.12 14.59 3.40
N GLN A 303 -4.89 14.69 3.88
CA GLN A 303 -4.13 15.95 3.90
C GLN A 303 -3.74 16.43 2.50
N VAL A 304 -3.37 15.54 1.58
CA VAL A 304 -3.09 15.88 0.17
C VAL A 304 -4.36 16.42 -0.50
N ASN A 305 -5.51 15.78 -0.26
CA ASN A 305 -6.80 16.27 -0.75
C ASN A 305 -7.17 17.61 -0.12
N TYR A 306 -6.88 17.84 1.17
CA TYR A 306 -7.05 19.16 1.78
C TYR A 306 -6.17 20.22 1.13
N ASN A 307 -4.91 19.91 0.85
CA ASN A 307 -4.01 20.79 0.09
C ASN A 307 -4.65 21.12 -1.26
N GLY A 308 -4.91 20.12 -2.11
CA GLY A 308 -5.46 20.31 -3.45
C GLY A 308 -6.81 21.04 -3.48
N LYS A 309 -7.70 20.73 -2.53
CA LYS A 309 -9.06 21.27 -2.52
C LYS A 309 -9.15 22.70 -2.00
N TYR A 310 -8.35 23.04 -1.00
CA TYR A 310 -8.52 24.26 -0.23
C TYR A 310 -7.44 25.33 -0.46
N GLN A 311 -6.49 25.12 -1.38
CA GLN A 311 -5.50 26.16 -1.76
C GLN A 311 -6.15 27.50 -2.12
N GLY A 312 -7.25 27.48 -2.90
CA GLY A 312 -7.99 28.70 -3.27
C GLY A 312 -9.05 29.15 -2.24
N GLY A 313 -9.07 28.54 -1.05
CA GLY A 313 -10.08 28.77 -0.02
C GLY A 313 -11.39 27.98 -0.21
N PHE A 314 -12.24 27.99 0.83
CA PHE A 314 -13.46 27.17 0.85
C PHE A 314 -14.45 27.52 -0.26
N LEU A 315 -14.71 28.81 -0.50
CA LEU A 315 -15.67 29.23 -1.53
C LEU A 315 -15.22 28.84 -2.93
N ASN A 316 -13.91 28.91 -3.22
CA ASN A 316 -13.37 28.41 -4.48
C ASN A 316 -13.64 26.91 -4.63
N SER A 317 -13.41 26.11 -3.59
CA SER A 317 -13.60 24.65 -3.62
C SER A 317 -15.01 24.20 -3.98
N ILE A 318 -16.02 25.05 -3.76
CA ILE A 318 -17.43 24.73 -3.98
C ILE A 318 -17.98 25.37 -5.26
N PHE A 319 -17.69 26.65 -5.50
CA PHE A 319 -18.37 27.42 -6.55
C PHE A 319 -17.55 27.56 -7.83
N SER A 320 -16.30 28.00 -7.71
CA SER A 320 -15.48 28.34 -8.87
C SER A 320 -14.61 27.17 -9.34
N GLN A 321 -14.22 26.29 -8.42
CA GLN A 321 -13.38 25.13 -8.62
C GLN A 321 -12.10 25.40 -9.44
N GLN A 322 -11.59 26.63 -9.40
CA GLN A 322 -10.39 27.01 -10.14
C GLN A 322 -9.17 26.43 -9.44
N GLY A 323 -8.39 25.62 -10.17
CA GLY A 323 -7.16 25.00 -9.66
C GLY A 323 -7.38 24.04 -8.49
N VAL A 324 -8.59 23.49 -8.36
CA VAL A 324 -8.93 22.53 -7.29
C VAL A 324 -8.51 21.14 -7.73
N LEU A 325 -7.61 20.55 -6.94
CA LEU A 325 -7.02 19.24 -7.21
C LEU A 325 -7.53 18.19 -6.23
N ALA A 326 -7.52 16.94 -6.66
CA ALA A 326 -7.82 15.77 -5.83
C ALA A 326 -6.87 14.62 -6.19
N THR A 327 -6.66 13.70 -5.26
CA THR A 327 -6.01 12.42 -5.56
C THR A 327 -6.92 11.57 -6.42
N THR A 328 -6.35 10.68 -7.23
CA THR A 328 -7.13 9.62 -7.89
C THR A 328 -7.67 8.60 -6.88
N ASP A 329 -8.62 7.79 -7.34
CA ASP A 329 -9.25 6.77 -6.51
C ASP A 329 -8.27 5.57 -6.36
N GLY A 330 -7.38 5.64 -5.37
CA GLY A 330 -6.46 4.56 -5.05
C GLY A 330 -5.01 5.01 -4.93
N TYR A 331 -4.16 4.11 -4.44
CA TYR A 331 -2.75 4.40 -4.20
C TYR A 331 -1.92 3.13 -4.22
N ASN A 332 -0.61 3.29 -4.31
CA ASN A 332 0.36 2.22 -4.14
C ASN A 332 1.56 2.72 -3.33
N TYR A 333 2.59 1.90 -3.22
CA TYR A 333 3.78 2.21 -2.45
C TYR A 333 5.05 1.96 -3.26
N LEU A 334 6.03 2.85 -3.10
CA LEU A 334 7.36 2.71 -3.69
C LEU A 334 8.40 2.74 -2.58
N ALA A 335 9.39 1.85 -2.65
CA ALA A 335 10.56 1.90 -1.79
C ALA A 335 11.65 2.71 -2.50
N ILE A 336 12.07 3.83 -1.90
CA ILE A 336 13.08 4.74 -2.47
C ILE A 336 14.05 5.11 -1.35
N ASN A 337 15.35 4.92 -1.57
CA ASN A 337 16.42 5.31 -0.64
C ASN A 337 16.18 4.86 0.81
N ASP A 338 15.81 3.60 0.94
CA ASP A 338 15.50 2.92 2.19
C ASP A 338 14.13 3.22 2.82
N ASP A 339 13.36 4.20 2.34
CA ASP A 339 12.05 4.57 2.88
C ASP A 339 10.87 4.13 2.00
N VAL A 340 9.70 3.92 2.61
CA VAL A 340 8.43 3.72 1.90
C VAL A 340 7.71 5.05 1.60
N TYR A 341 7.35 5.24 0.34
CA TYR A 341 6.59 6.37 -0.17
C TYR A 341 5.20 5.93 -0.62
N LEU A 342 4.19 6.69 -0.22
CA LEU A 342 2.85 6.62 -0.78
C LEU A 342 2.85 7.25 -2.18
N TYR A 343 2.35 6.50 -3.17
CA TYR A 343 2.15 6.94 -4.56
C TYR A 343 0.65 7.09 -4.85
N THR A 344 0.24 8.22 -5.42
CA THR A 344 -1.10 8.41 -5.99
C THR A 344 -1.08 9.44 -7.11
N GLY A 345 -1.95 9.28 -8.11
CA GLY A 345 -2.21 10.28 -9.13
C GLY A 345 -2.89 11.53 -8.55
N ILE A 346 -2.75 12.66 -9.25
CA ILE A 346 -3.42 13.92 -8.96
C ILE A 346 -4.17 14.37 -10.21
N THR A 347 -5.45 14.69 -10.04
CA THR A 347 -6.34 15.17 -11.10
C THR A 347 -7.06 16.45 -10.68
N SER A 348 -7.68 17.10 -11.67
CA SER A 348 -8.63 18.20 -11.44
C SER A 348 -9.98 17.64 -11.01
N VAL A 349 -10.68 18.32 -10.11
CA VAL A 349 -12.07 17.92 -9.75
C VAL A 349 -13.07 18.05 -10.90
N VAL A 350 -12.68 18.75 -11.98
CA VAL A 350 -13.45 18.85 -13.22
C VAL A 350 -13.06 17.67 -14.10
N ARG A 351 -13.84 16.59 -13.94
CA ARG A 351 -13.85 15.31 -14.70
C ARG A 351 -13.13 15.30 -16.05
N ASP A 352 -11.84 15.02 -16.01
CA ASP A 352 -11.09 14.48 -17.16
C ASP A 352 -10.44 13.17 -16.68
N GLU A 353 -10.47 12.11 -17.50
CA GLU A 353 -9.82 10.81 -17.23
C GLU A 353 -8.27 10.89 -17.35
N SER A 354 -7.72 12.06 -17.03
CA SER A 354 -6.32 12.42 -17.12
C SER A 354 -5.81 12.92 -15.77
N ASN A 355 -4.56 12.54 -15.49
CA ASN A 355 -3.78 13.04 -14.40
C ASN A 355 -2.94 14.22 -14.89
N ILE A 356 -2.86 15.25 -14.06
CA ILE A 356 -1.95 16.38 -14.28
C ILE A 356 -0.54 16.09 -13.74
N GLY A 357 -0.41 14.98 -13.01
CA GLY A 357 0.79 14.54 -12.33
C GLY A 357 0.48 13.50 -11.27
N PHE A 358 1.48 13.18 -10.46
CA PHE A 358 1.34 12.29 -9.32
C PHE A 358 2.13 12.85 -8.13
N ILE A 359 1.87 12.32 -6.95
CA ILE A 359 2.55 12.73 -5.72
C ILE A 359 3.19 11.52 -5.05
N LEU A 360 4.40 11.73 -4.54
CA LEU A 360 5.09 10.81 -3.63
C LEU A 360 5.14 11.44 -2.25
N VAL A 361 4.64 10.73 -1.25
CA VAL A 361 4.68 11.19 0.15
C VAL A 361 5.42 10.18 1.00
N ASN A 362 6.55 10.58 1.58
CA ASN A 362 7.34 9.72 2.46
C ASN A 362 6.55 9.40 3.73
N GLN A 363 6.33 8.11 4.03
CA GLN A 363 5.49 7.69 5.16
C GLN A 363 6.18 7.82 6.52
N ARG A 364 7.49 8.07 6.57
CA ARG A 364 8.25 8.36 7.79
C ARG A 364 8.35 9.85 8.08
N THR A 365 8.65 10.66 7.06
CA THR A 365 8.99 12.09 7.21
C THR A 365 7.90 13.06 6.78
N LYS A 366 6.83 12.57 6.13
CA LYS A 366 5.73 13.39 5.55
C LYS A 366 6.15 14.32 4.41
N VAL A 367 7.40 14.26 3.93
CA VAL A 367 7.83 15.04 2.76
C VAL A 367 7.03 14.62 1.52
N ALA A 368 6.31 15.57 0.94
CA ALA A 368 5.45 15.36 -0.22
C ALA A 368 6.05 16.04 -1.46
N THR A 369 6.30 15.27 -2.51
CA THR A 369 6.85 15.76 -3.78
C THR A 369 5.84 15.50 -4.89
N PHE A 370 5.43 16.56 -5.59
CA PHE A 370 4.54 16.51 -6.74
C PHE A 370 5.36 16.55 -8.02
N TYR A 371 5.00 15.70 -8.97
CA TYR A 371 5.62 15.60 -10.27
C TYR A 371 4.58 15.94 -11.33
N SER A 372 4.74 17.10 -11.98
CA SER A 372 3.86 17.52 -13.06
C SER A 372 4.18 16.77 -14.34
N ILE A 373 3.53 15.61 -14.51
CA ILE A 373 3.59 14.80 -15.72
C ILE A 373 2.15 14.57 -16.17
N PRO A 374 1.72 15.17 -17.29
CA PRO A 374 0.45 14.83 -17.90
C PRO A 374 0.44 13.33 -18.23
N SER A 375 -0.49 12.59 -17.62
CA SER A 375 -0.61 11.16 -17.86
C SER A 375 -2.08 10.72 -17.88
N ALA A 376 -2.34 9.50 -18.35
CA ALA A 376 -3.63 8.88 -18.16
C ALA A 376 -3.91 8.63 -16.66
N GLU A 377 -5.19 8.66 -16.27
CA GLU A 377 -5.61 8.16 -14.96
C GLU A 377 -5.20 6.70 -14.77
N GLU A 378 -4.82 6.31 -13.55
CA GLU A 378 -4.38 4.95 -13.24
C GLU A 378 -5.39 3.86 -13.66
N TYR A 379 -6.69 4.09 -13.48
CA TYR A 379 -7.72 3.14 -13.91
C TYR A 379 -7.82 3.03 -15.43
N SER A 380 -7.61 4.12 -16.17
CA SER A 380 -7.54 4.12 -17.64
C SER A 380 -6.35 3.29 -18.13
N ALA A 381 -5.19 3.41 -17.47
CA ALA A 381 -4.03 2.56 -17.74
C ALA A 381 -4.32 1.07 -17.42
N MET A 382 -5.01 0.79 -16.30
CA MET A 382 -5.45 -0.57 -15.94
C MET A 382 -6.42 -1.15 -16.96
N ASP A 383 -7.38 -0.36 -17.45
CA ASP A 383 -8.34 -0.78 -18.47
C ASP A 383 -7.65 -1.05 -19.80
N SER A 384 -6.68 -0.23 -20.19
CA SER A 384 -5.87 -0.45 -21.38
C SER A 384 -5.07 -1.75 -21.28
N ALA A 385 -4.41 -1.99 -20.14
CA ALA A 385 -3.67 -3.23 -19.89
C ALA A 385 -4.57 -4.47 -19.93
N LYS A 386 -5.76 -4.41 -19.32
CA LYS A 386 -6.76 -5.49 -19.41
C LYS A 386 -7.29 -5.67 -20.83
N GLY A 387 -7.47 -4.59 -21.58
CA GLY A 387 -7.89 -4.63 -22.98
C GLY A 387 -6.90 -5.37 -23.88
N ALA A 388 -5.59 -5.22 -23.62
CA ALA A 388 -4.54 -5.91 -24.37
C ALA A 388 -4.48 -7.43 -24.14
N VAL A 389 -5.11 -7.94 -23.07
CA VAL A 389 -5.20 -9.37 -22.74
C VAL A 389 -6.64 -9.81 -22.45
N GLN A 390 -7.62 -9.15 -23.09
CA GLN A 390 -9.04 -9.33 -22.78
C GLN A 390 -9.48 -10.80 -22.92
N GLU A 391 -8.90 -11.53 -23.87
CA GLU A 391 -9.17 -12.94 -24.12
C GLU A 391 -8.73 -13.87 -22.99
N LYS A 392 -7.80 -13.41 -22.12
CA LYS A 392 -7.36 -14.15 -20.93
C LYS A 392 -8.28 -13.92 -19.72
N GLY A 393 -9.08 -12.85 -19.74
CA GLY A 393 -9.91 -12.45 -18.61
C GLY A 393 -9.08 -12.07 -17.38
N TYR A 394 -7.88 -11.53 -17.58
CA TYR A 394 -7.01 -11.10 -16.48
C TYR A 394 -7.44 -9.75 -15.91
N VAL A 395 -7.14 -9.55 -14.62
CA VAL A 395 -7.36 -8.31 -13.88
C VAL A 395 -6.02 -7.64 -13.58
N SER A 396 -5.98 -6.32 -13.58
CA SER A 396 -4.76 -5.55 -13.32
C SER A 396 -4.65 -5.14 -11.85
N THR A 397 -3.42 -5.08 -11.33
CA THR A 397 -3.11 -4.36 -10.07
C THR A 397 -3.22 -2.85 -10.28
N PHE A 398 -3.37 -2.10 -9.19
CA PHE A 398 -3.15 -0.65 -9.25
C PHE A 398 -1.72 -0.38 -9.71
N PRO A 399 -1.51 0.49 -10.72
CA PRO A 399 -0.22 0.67 -11.35
C PRO A 399 0.75 1.42 -10.43
N ILE A 400 2.03 1.29 -10.75
CA ILE A 400 3.09 2.18 -10.26
C ILE A 400 3.73 2.88 -11.45
N LEU A 401 4.08 4.15 -11.31
CA LEU A 401 4.76 4.89 -12.34
C LEU A 401 6.27 4.68 -12.21
N LEU A 402 6.89 4.10 -13.24
CA LEU A 402 8.31 3.84 -13.32
C LEU A 402 8.95 4.78 -14.34
N ASN A 403 10.21 5.15 -14.08
CA ASN A 403 11.06 5.80 -15.07
C ASN A 403 11.79 4.72 -15.88
N ILE A 404 11.39 4.52 -17.15
CA ILE A 404 12.04 3.57 -18.06
C ILE A 404 12.65 4.35 -19.23
N ASN A 405 13.98 4.44 -19.28
CA ASN A 405 14.73 5.23 -20.26
C ASN A 405 14.26 6.71 -20.36
N GLY A 406 13.99 7.34 -19.21
CA GLY A 406 13.49 8.72 -19.16
C GLY A 406 12.01 8.89 -19.48
N LYS A 407 11.27 7.80 -19.74
CA LYS A 407 9.84 7.83 -20.04
C LYS A 407 9.00 7.38 -18.84
N PRO A 408 7.99 8.16 -18.43
CA PRO A 408 7.02 7.75 -17.42
C PRO A 408 6.18 6.60 -17.96
N THR A 409 6.25 5.44 -17.30
CA THR A 409 5.60 4.21 -17.75
C THR A 409 4.90 3.52 -16.59
N TYR A 410 3.62 3.24 -16.72
CA TYR A 410 2.84 2.49 -15.74
C TYR A 410 3.19 1.01 -15.81
N PHE A 411 3.64 0.46 -14.69
CA PHE A 411 3.85 -0.98 -14.51
C PHE A 411 2.70 -1.61 -13.73
N MET A 412 2.23 -2.75 -14.22
CA MET A 412 1.15 -3.52 -13.60
C MET A 412 1.42 -5.01 -13.67
N SER A 413 0.97 -5.72 -12.63
CA SER A 413 0.85 -7.17 -12.65
C SER A 413 -0.57 -7.56 -13.10
N LEU A 414 -0.64 -8.48 -14.05
CA LEU A 414 -1.89 -9.04 -14.57
C LEU A 414 -2.14 -10.41 -13.96
N LYS A 415 -3.31 -10.58 -13.34
CA LYS A 415 -3.68 -11.75 -12.56
C LYS A 415 -4.85 -12.49 -13.17
N ASP A 416 -4.87 -13.80 -12.99
CA ASP A 416 -6.07 -14.59 -13.24
C ASP A 416 -7.16 -14.38 -12.18
N ASN A 417 -8.33 -14.96 -12.40
CA ASN A 417 -9.45 -14.92 -11.45
C ASN A 417 -9.15 -15.62 -10.11
N ALA A 418 -8.08 -16.42 -10.02
CA ALA A 418 -7.61 -17.00 -8.76
C ALA A 418 -6.68 -16.05 -7.98
N GLY A 419 -6.33 -14.89 -8.55
CA GLY A 419 -5.45 -13.88 -7.96
C GLY A 419 -3.96 -14.19 -8.12
N LEU A 420 -3.60 -15.10 -9.03
CA LEU A 420 -2.22 -15.44 -9.34
C LEU A 420 -1.70 -14.56 -10.48
N ILE A 421 -0.51 -13.99 -10.30
CA ILE A 421 0.17 -13.23 -11.35
C ILE A 421 0.50 -14.19 -12.50
N LYS A 422 0.14 -13.78 -13.71
CA LYS A 422 0.37 -14.55 -14.95
C LYS A 422 1.20 -13.78 -15.97
N MET A 423 1.04 -12.47 -16.01
CA MET A 423 1.68 -11.59 -16.96
C MET A 423 1.96 -10.23 -16.31
N TYR A 424 2.75 -9.42 -17.00
CA TYR A 424 3.02 -8.03 -16.66
C TYR A 424 2.64 -7.14 -17.83
N ALA A 425 2.31 -5.89 -17.52
CA ALA A 425 2.02 -4.87 -18.51
C ALA A 425 2.81 -3.60 -18.21
N LEU A 426 3.32 -3.00 -19.27
CA LEU A 426 3.82 -1.64 -19.31
C LEU A 426 2.90 -0.81 -20.19
N VAL A 427 2.42 0.31 -19.67
CA VAL A 427 1.57 1.25 -20.38
C VAL A 427 2.26 2.60 -20.38
N ASP A 428 2.47 3.18 -21.56
CA ASP A 428 3.02 4.52 -21.68
C ASP A 428 2.07 5.52 -20.99
N ALA A 429 2.60 6.35 -20.09
CA ALA A 429 1.78 7.22 -19.28
C ALA A 429 1.15 8.36 -20.10
N GLU A 430 1.80 8.81 -21.17
CA GLU A 430 1.30 9.86 -22.06
C GLU A 430 0.35 9.29 -23.13
N ASP A 431 0.70 8.12 -23.68
CA ASP A 431 -0.08 7.43 -24.70
C ASP A 431 -0.54 6.05 -24.20
N TYR A 432 -1.57 6.04 -23.35
CA TYR A 432 -2.07 4.83 -22.70
C TYR A 432 -2.60 3.76 -23.66
N GLN A 433 -2.73 4.05 -24.96
CA GLN A 433 -3.04 3.04 -25.98
C GLN A 433 -1.82 2.14 -26.29
N LYS A 434 -0.61 2.61 -25.98
CA LYS A 434 0.63 1.83 -26.11
C LYS A 434 0.80 0.92 -24.89
N VAL A 435 0.33 -0.31 -25.05
CA VAL A 435 0.46 -1.37 -24.06
C VAL A 435 1.44 -2.43 -24.55
N ILE A 436 2.42 -2.75 -23.72
CA ILE A 436 3.31 -3.88 -23.90
C ILE A 436 3.05 -4.90 -22.80
N THR A 437 2.91 -6.17 -23.17
CA THR A 437 2.73 -7.26 -22.22
C THR A 437 3.79 -8.35 -22.39
N GLY A 438 4.08 -9.04 -21.29
CA GLY A 438 5.03 -10.15 -21.25
C GLY A 438 4.74 -11.09 -20.09
N VAL A 439 5.36 -12.26 -20.11
CA VAL A 439 5.19 -13.27 -19.05
C VAL A 439 6.16 -13.01 -17.89
N THR A 440 7.31 -12.40 -18.18
CA THR A 440 8.30 -11.94 -17.18
C THR A 440 8.46 -10.43 -17.22
N VAL A 441 8.89 -9.84 -16.10
CA VAL A 441 9.18 -8.40 -16.02
C VAL A 441 10.25 -8.03 -17.04
N GLN A 442 11.35 -8.80 -17.08
CA GLN A 442 12.45 -8.61 -18.02
C GLN A 442 11.97 -8.61 -19.48
N GLU A 443 11.20 -9.62 -19.89
CA GLU A 443 10.67 -9.70 -21.27
C GLU A 443 9.79 -8.49 -21.60
N THR A 444 8.98 -8.04 -20.65
CA THR A 444 8.05 -6.92 -20.85
C THR A 444 8.82 -5.62 -21.07
N VAL A 445 9.87 -5.39 -20.28
CA VAL A 445 10.66 -4.16 -20.38
C VAL A 445 11.59 -4.16 -21.59
N GLU A 446 12.18 -5.31 -21.94
CA GLU A 446 12.95 -5.47 -23.18
C GLU A 446 12.07 -5.17 -24.40
N LYS A 447 10.84 -5.69 -24.44
CA LYS A 447 9.87 -5.37 -25.50
C LYS A 447 9.52 -3.89 -25.53
N PHE A 448 9.33 -3.26 -24.38
CA PHE A 448 8.99 -1.82 -24.31
C PHE A 448 10.13 -0.95 -24.82
N THR A 449 11.37 -1.26 -24.43
CA THR A 449 12.57 -0.54 -24.89
C THR A 449 12.78 -0.71 -26.39
N ASN A 450 12.60 -1.93 -26.91
CA ASN A 450 12.74 -2.24 -28.34
C ASN A 450 11.59 -1.69 -29.20
N ASN A 451 10.36 -1.60 -28.67
CA ASN A 451 9.23 -0.98 -29.36
C ASN A 451 9.25 0.55 -29.26
N GLY A 452 9.89 1.12 -28.22
CA GLY A 452 10.13 2.56 -28.07
C GLY A 452 11.06 3.15 -29.14
N THR A 453 11.79 2.30 -29.86
CA THR A 453 12.59 2.63 -31.06
C THR A 453 11.81 2.62 -32.38
N ALA A 454 10.47 2.55 -32.36
CA ALA A 454 9.65 2.52 -33.58
C ALA A 454 9.28 3.89 -34.18
N THR A 455 9.82 5.01 -33.67
CA THR A 455 9.65 6.33 -34.32
C THR A 455 10.95 7.12 -34.41
N THR A 456 12.02 6.48 -34.83
CA THR A 456 13.06 7.15 -35.61
C THR A 456 13.82 6.08 -36.37
N VAL A 457 14.01 6.28 -37.67
CA VAL A 457 15.05 5.55 -38.40
C VAL A 457 16.36 5.78 -37.65
N LYS A 458 16.79 4.80 -36.87
CA LYS A 458 18.14 4.70 -36.33
C LYS A 458 18.54 3.23 -36.35
N ASP A 459 19.14 2.87 -37.48
CA ASP A 459 20.46 2.23 -37.41
C ASP A 459 21.34 3.18 -36.57
N PRO A 460 22.03 2.70 -35.51
CA PRO A 460 22.89 1.53 -35.58
C PRO A 460 22.55 0.46 -34.54
N GLN A 461 22.52 -0.79 -34.98
CA GLN A 461 22.90 -1.90 -34.10
C GLN A 461 24.20 -1.53 -33.39
N GLU A 462 24.37 -1.96 -32.14
CA GLU A 462 25.71 -2.16 -31.60
C GLU A 462 26.55 -2.82 -32.70
N LEU A 463 27.59 -2.12 -33.15
CA LEU A 463 28.53 -2.62 -34.14
C LEU A 463 29.33 -3.75 -33.49
N LYS A 464 28.70 -4.92 -33.30
CA LYS A 464 29.44 -6.16 -33.35
C LYS A 464 30.07 -6.21 -34.75
N GLU A 465 31.37 -6.47 -34.80
CA GLU A 465 32.14 -6.47 -36.04
C GLU A 465 31.46 -7.41 -37.05
N GLN A 466 31.02 -6.86 -38.18
CA GLN A 466 30.32 -7.63 -39.21
C GLN A 466 31.34 -8.16 -40.20
N PHE A 467 31.38 -9.47 -40.34
CA PHE A 467 32.24 -10.15 -41.30
C PHE A 467 31.43 -10.53 -42.53
N GLU A 468 32.07 -10.50 -43.70
CA GLU A 468 31.46 -10.90 -44.96
C GLU A 468 32.15 -12.16 -45.48
N VAL A 469 31.37 -13.18 -45.81
CA VAL A 469 31.88 -14.40 -46.44
C VAL A 469 31.07 -14.70 -47.69
N LYS A 470 31.78 -15.08 -48.75
CA LYS A 470 31.22 -15.55 -50.01
C LYS A 470 31.68 -16.98 -50.24
N ALA A 471 30.76 -17.93 -50.13
CA ALA A 471 31.07 -19.36 -50.21
C ALA A 471 29.86 -20.17 -50.69
N LYS A 472 30.10 -21.41 -51.08
CA LYS A 472 29.04 -22.37 -51.42
C LYS A 472 28.47 -23.05 -50.20
N ILE A 473 27.18 -23.33 -50.22
CA ILE A 473 26.50 -24.09 -49.17
C ILE A 473 26.90 -25.57 -49.28
N THR A 474 27.48 -26.13 -48.22
CA THR A 474 27.82 -27.56 -48.13
C THR A 474 26.73 -28.37 -47.43
N ASP A 475 26.00 -27.77 -46.48
CA ASP A 475 24.81 -28.35 -45.85
C ASP A 475 23.87 -27.25 -45.37
N ILE A 476 22.57 -27.52 -45.36
CA ILE A 476 21.56 -26.60 -44.83
C ILE A 476 20.44 -27.39 -44.16
N LYS A 477 20.11 -27.01 -42.92
CA LYS A 477 19.01 -27.60 -42.14
C LYS A 477 18.17 -26.53 -41.49
N ASN A 478 16.86 -26.73 -41.43
CA ASN A 478 15.97 -25.85 -40.70
C ASN A 478 15.48 -26.50 -39.40
N VAL A 479 15.35 -25.69 -38.35
CA VAL A 479 14.82 -26.08 -37.05
C VAL A 479 13.78 -25.04 -36.62
N VAL A 480 12.69 -25.49 -36.01
CA VAL A 480 11.69 -24.60 -35.42
C VAL A 480 11.99 -24.45 -33.94
N ILE A 481 12.31 -23.23 -33.51
CA ILE A 481 12.57 -22.87 -32.11
C ILE A 481 11.55 -21.78 -31.75
N GLU A 482 10.70 -22.06 -30.76
CA GLU A 482 9.68 -21.11 -30.26
C GLU A 482 8.77 -20.53 -31.37
N GLY A 483 8.38 -21.36 -32.33
CA GLY A 483 7.51 -20.96 -33.45
C GLY A 483 8.22 -20.23 -34.59
N ASN A 484 9.51 -19.91 -34.44
CA ASN A 484 10.33 -19.31 -35.49
C ASN A 484 11.18 -20.36 -36.20
N THR A 485 11.30 -20.24 -37.53
CA THR A 485 12.16 -21.13 -38.32
C THR A 485 13.57 -20.55 -38.44
N TYR A 486 14.56 -21.31 -37.97
CA TYR A 486 15.98 -21.01 -38.10
C TYR A 486 16.63 -21.94 -39.11
N PHE A 487 17.51 -21.40 -39.95
CA PHE A 487 18.33 -22.11 -40.92
C PHE A 487 19.77 -22.18 -40.43
N TYR A 488 20.29 -23.38 -40.26
CA TYR A 488 21.68 -23.68 -39.97
C TYR A 488 22.38 -24.05 -41.27
N ILE A 489 23.43 -23.31 -41.62
CA ILE A 489 24.11 -23.36 -42.91
C ILE A 489 25.60 -23.63 -42.67
N LEU A 490 26.14 -24.62 -43.37
CA LEU A 490 27.57 -24.87 -43.46
C LEU A 490 28.10 -24.33 -44.79
N LEU A 491 29.23 -23.64 -44.76
CA LEU A 491 29.85 -23.00 -45.92
C LEU A 491 31.18 -23.66 -46.27
N GLU A 492 31.45 -23.80 -47.56
CA GLU A 492 32.69 -24.38 -48.07
C GLU A 492 33.91 -23.57 -47.61
N GLY A 493 34.87 -24.24 -46.98
CA GLY A 493 36.09 -23.61 -46.45
C GLY A 493 35.91 -22.91 -45.09
N GLN A 494 34.74 -23.02 -44.46
CA GLN A 494 34.47 -22.53 -43.11
C GLN A 494 34.25 -23.71 -42.15
N THR A 495 34.79 -23.61 -40.93
CA THR A 495 34.55 -24.60 -39.86
C THR A 495 33.29 -24.31 -39.06
N ASP A 496 32.84 -23.05 -39.07
CA ASP A 496 31.80 -22.57 -38.18
C ASP A 496 30.41 -22.76 -38.78
N VAL A 497 29.41 -22.83 -37.89
CA VAL A 497 28.01 -22.96 -38.29
C VAL A 497 27.39 -21.57 -38.39
N PHE A 498 26.73 -21.29 -39.51
CA PHE A 498 26.02 -20.03 -39.73
C PHE A 498 24.52 -20.21 -39.48
N THR A 499 23.90 -19.37 -38.66
CA THR A 499 22.48 -19.43 -38.34
C THR A 499 21.74 -18.19 -38.84
N ALA A 500 20.57 -18.37 -39.46
CA ALA A 500 19.71 -17.29 -39.93
C ALA A 500 18.24 -17.57 -39.57
N ASN A 501 17.57 -16.60 -38.94
CA ASN A 501 16.12 -16.65 -38.79
C ASN A 501 15.45 -16.33 -40.15
N ILE A 502 14.33 -16.98 -40.47
CA ILE A 502 13.58 -16.71 -41.72
C ILE A 502 13.23 -15.23 -41.92
N SER A 503 13.05 -14.47 -40.84
CA SER A 503 12.84 -13.01 -40.87
C SER A 503 13.99 -12.21 -41.49
N LYS A 504 15.19 -12.80 -41.63
CA LYS A 504 16.36 -12.14 -42.22
C LYS A 504 16.36 -12.16 -43.75
N SER A 505 15.71 -13.15 -44.37
CA SER A 505 15.56 -13.21 -45.83
C SER A 505 14.53 -14.24 -46.25
N GLU A 506 13.55 -13.82 -47.06
CA GLU A 506 12.56 -14.72 -47.67
C GLU A 506 13.19 -15.72 -48.66
N LYS A 507 14.48 -15.55 -49.04
CA LYS A 507 15.20 -16.49 -49.91
C LYS A 507 15.69 -17.74 -49.18
N LEU A 508 15.78 -17.71 -47.84
CA LEU A 508 16.35 -18.81 -47.04
C LEU A 508 15.70 -20.19 -47.32
N PRO A 509 14.36 -20.33 -47.45
CA PRO A 509 13.74 -21.61 -47.76
C PRO A 509 14.07 -22.18 -49.15
N PHE A 510 14.61 -21.35 -50.05
CA PHE A 510 14.88 -21.71 -51.44
C PHE A 510 16.34 -22.03 -51.72
N LEU A 511 17.23 -21.82 -50.75
CA LEU A 511 18.65 -22.13 -50.85
C LEU A 511 18.88 -23.64 -50.92
N LYS A 512 19.83 -24.06 -51.75
CA LYS A 512 20.20 -25.46 -51.96
C LYS A 512 21.69 -25.69 -51.73
N ILE A 513 22.02 -26.93 -51.42
CA ILE A 513 23.42 -27.38 -51.39
C ILE A 513 24.06 -27.12 -52.76
N GLY A 514 25.20 -26.43 -52.76
CA GLY A 514 25.93 -26.00 -53.96
C GLY A 514 25.68 -24.57 -54.40
N ASP A 515 24.66 -23.89 -53.87
CA ASP A 515 24.41 -22.46 -54.15
C ASP A 515 25.52 -21.59 -53.56
N GLU A 516 25.98 -20.60 -54.32
CA GLU A 516 26.95 -19.61 -53.85
C GLU A 516 26.19 -18.45 -53.21
N ILE A 517 26.43 -18.22 -51.91
CA ILE A 517 25.79 -17.15 -51.15
C ILE A 517 26.84 -16.17 -50.61
N ARG A 518 26.41 -14.91 -50.46
CA ARG A 518 27.19 -13.86 -49.82
C ARG A 518 26.44 -13.46 -48.55
N VAL A 519 27.06 -13.64 -47.40
CA VAL A 519 26.42 -13.38 -46.12
C VAL A 519 27.24 -12.40 -45.29
N LYS A 520 26.53 -11.49 -44.64
CA LYS A 520 27.08 -10.71 -43.53
C LYS A 520 26.68 -11.40 -42.23
N PHE A 521 27.64 -11.66 -41.38
CA PHE A 521 27.42 -12.35 -40.12
C PHE A 521 28.14 -11.68 -38.96
N VAL A 522 27.71 -12.06 -37.77
CA VAL A 522 28.28 -11.63 -36.49
C VAL A 522 28.61 -12.88 -35.68
N GLU A 523 29.77 -12.89 -35.05
CA GLU A 523 30.17 -13.99 -34.16
C GLU A 523 29.32 -13.94 -32.88
N ASP A 524 28.60 -15.03 -32.57
CA ASP A 524 27.65 -15.08 -31.44
C ASP A 524 28.16 -16.02 -30.32
N LYS A 525 28.82 -17.12 -30.69
CA LYS A 525 29.53 -18.07 -29.79
C LYS A 525 30.78 -18.62 -30.52
N GLU A 526 31.74 -19.20 -29.80
CA GLU A 526 33.05 -19.67 -30.35
C GLU A 526 33.00 -20.48 -31.66
N THR A 527 31.88 -21.11 -32.01
CA THR A 527 31.69 -21.84 -33.29
C THR A 527 30.34 -21.60 -33.98
N LEU A 528 29.59 -20.57 -33.56
CA LEU A 528 28.25 -20.26 -34.10
C LEU A 528 28.15 -18.78 -34.47
N ASN A 529 27.91 -18.54 -35.76
CA ASN A 529 27.87 -17.23 -36.38
C ASN A 529 26.44 -16.88 -36.81
N SER A 530 25.94 -15.71 -36.44
CA SER A 530 24.57 -15.27 -36.77
C SER A 530 24.57 -14.42 -38.04
N ILE A 531 23.88 -14.88 -39.09
CA ILE A 531 23.71 -14.15 -40.34
C ILE A 531 22.75 -12.98 -40.10
N VAL A 532 23.26 -11.77 -40.30
CA VAL A 532 22.50 -10.53 -40.19
C VAL A 532 21.91 -10.09 -41.53
N ASN A 533 22.53 -10.47 -42.66
CA ASN A 533 22.03 -10.18 -43.99
C ASN A 533 22.49 -11.21 -45.04
N LEU A 534 21.60 -11.58 -45.96
CA LEU A 534 21.85 -12.48 -47.07
C LEU A 534 21.75 -11.67 -48.38
N LEU A 535 22.89 -11.42 -49.04
CA LEU A 535 23.01 -10.54 -50.21
C LEU A 535 22.74 -11.27 -51.54
#